data_AF-A0A5N4AK98-F1
#
_entry.id   AF-A0A5N4AK98-F1
#
_cell.length_a   1.000
_cell.length_b   1.000
_cell.length_c   1.000
_cell.angle_alpha   90.00
_cell.angle_beta   90.00
_cell.angle_gamma   90.00
#
_symmetry.space_group_name_H-M   'P 1'
#
loop_
_entity.id
_entity.type
_entity.pdbx_description
1 polymer ?
#
loop_
_entity_poly.entity_id
_entity_poly.type
_entity_poly.pdbx_seq_one_letter_code
_entity_poly.pdbx_strand_id
1 'polypeptide(L)' 'CITPGYVHTELMDIVRKDNQKPEIQKYLDDFEKNMPALQPEDMADAMLYMLAAPPHVQIQDLLIRPVGEVL' A
#
# COMPACT_ATOMS: atom_id res chain seq x y z
N CYS A 1 -1.03 -14.22 4.95
CA CYS A 1 -1.50 -12.82 4.99
C CYS A 1 -0.56 -11.98 4.14
N ILE A 2 -1.04 -10.91 3.53
CA ILE A 2 -0.19 -9.90 2.89
C ILE A 2 -0.46 -8.60 3.63
N THR A 3 0.59 -8.00 4.18
CA THR A 3 0.51 -6.78 4.97
C THR A 3 1.26 -5.68 4.22
N PRO A 4 0.58 -4.92 3.36
CA PRO A 4 1.21 -3.84 2.61
C PRO A 4 1.43 -2.60 3.47
N GLY A 5 2.47 -1.84 3.13
CA GLY A 5 2.61 -0.43 3.46
C GLY A 5 1.66 0.42 2.60
N TYR A 6 1.97 1.69 2.43
CA TYR A 6 1.15 2.55 1.60
C TYR A 6 1.15 2.08 0.13
N VAL A 7 -0.05 1.81 -0.40
CA VAL A 7 -0.29 1.44 -1.81
C VAL A 7 -1.13 2.52 -2.45
N HIS A 8 -0.70 2.98 -3.63
CA HIS A 8 -1.42 3.99 -4.40
C HIS A 8 -2.68 3.36 -5.02
N THR A 9 -3.80 3.52 -4.33
CA THR A 9 -5.12 3.02 -4.73
C THR A 9 -6.17 4.12 -4.56
N GLU A 10 -7.39 3.84 -5.00
CA GLU A 10 -8.56 4.70 -4.84
C GLU A 10 -8.96 4.91 -3.36
N LEU A 11 -8.36 4.18 -2.42
CA LEU A 11 -8.58 4.38 -0.99
C LEU A 11 -8.37 5.85 -0.59
N MET A 12 -7.34 6.51 -1.12
CA MET A 12 -7.08 7.92 -0.81
C MET A 12 -8.14 8.85 -1.38
N ASP A 13 -8.73 8.53 -2.54
CA ASP A 13 -9.83 9.31 -3.10
C ASP A 13 -11.09 9.23 -2.25
N ILE A 14 -11.36 8.06 -1.65
CA ILE A 14 -12.48 7.86 -0.72
C ILE A 14 -12.23 8.67 0.56
N VAL A 15 -11.04 8.53 1.16
CA VAL A 15 -10.65 9.28 2.37
C VAL A 15 -10.73 10.79 2.13
N ARG A 16 -10.30 11.27 0.96
CA ARG A 16 -10.38 12.67 0.53
C ARG A 16 -11.82 13.16 0.47
N LYS A 17 -12.71 12.39 -0.18
CA LYS A 17 -14.14 12.73 -0.32
C LYS A 17 -14.86 12.85 1.03
N ASP A 18 -14.52 11.95 1.97
CA ASP A 18 -15.13 11.92 3.30
C ASP A 18 -14.61 13.04 4.23
N ASN A 19 -13.44 13.63 3.93
CA ASN A 19 -12.77 14.63 4.77
C ASN A 19 -12.58 15.97 4.06
N GLN A 20 -13.62 16.81 4.04
CA GLN A 20 -13.59 18.11 3.35
C GLN A 20 -12.95 19.26 4.15
N LYS A 21 -12.37 18.98 5.31
CA LYS A 21 -11.70 20.00 6.12
C LYS A 21 -10.39 20.43 5.43
N PRO A 22 -10.16 21.72 5.16
CA PRO A 22 -8.99 22.19 4.42
C PRO A 22 -7.64 21.74 5.02
N GLU A 23 -7.56 21.65 6.34
CA GLU A 23 -6.36 21.17 7.04
C GLU A 23 -6.08 19.69 6.79
N ILE A 24 -7.12 18.85 6.71
CA ILE A 24 -6.99 17.43 6.40
C ILE A 24 -6.64 17.27 4.92
N GLN A 25 -7.27 18.05 4.05
CA GLN A 25 -6.99 18.01 2.62
C GLN A 25 -5.52 18.29 2.33
N LYS A 26 -4.98 19.35 2.92
CA LYS A 26 -3.56 19.71 2.79
C LYS A 26 -2.64 18.59 3.28
N TYR A 27 -2.97 17.97 4.42
CA TYR A 27 -2.19 16.85 4.94
C TYR A 27 -2.19 15.65 3.98
N LEU A 28 -3.34 15.29 3.41
CA LEU A 28 -3.46 14.18 2.46
C LEU A 28 -2.66 14.46 1.18
N ASP A 29 -2.71 15.70 0.66
CA ASP A 29 -1.96 16.10 -0.52
C ASP A 29 -0.44 16.08 -0.27
N ASP A 30 0.00 16.57 0.90
CA ASP A 30 1.40 16.53 1.31
C ASP A 30 1.88 15.09 1.52
N PHE A 31 1.05 14.21 2.09
CA PHE A 31 1.34 12.80 2.28
C PHE A 31 1.49 12.08 0.93
N GLU A 32 0.51 12.22 0.04
CA GLU A 32 0.49 11.56 -1.27
C GLU A 32 1.68 11.99 -2.16
N LYS A 33 2.11 13.25 -2.05
CA LYS A 33 3.22 13.78 -2.85
C LYS A 33 4.60 13.33 -2.38
N ASN A 34 4.77 13.19 -1.06
CA ASN A 34 6.10 13.01 -0.46
C ASN A 34 6.38 11.58 0.01
N MET A 35 5.34 10.77 0.25
CA MET A 35 5.51 9.41 0.72
C MET A 35 5.70 8.45 -0.47
N PRO A 36 6.77 7.63 -0.46
CA PRO A 36 6.90 6.57 -1.44
C PRO A 36 5.71 5.59 -1.27
N ALA A 37 5.22 5.09 -2.40
CA ALA A 37 4.06 4.21 -2.44
C ALA A 37 4.36 2.99 -3.30
N LEU A 38 3.80 1.85 -2.90
CA LEU A 38 3.68 0.68 -3.75
C LEU A 38 2.61 0.94 -4.81
N GLN A 39 2.75 0.30 -5.96
CA GLN A 39 1.70 0.24 -6.97
C GLN A 39 0.84 -1.02 -6.77
N PRO A 40 -0.42 -1.05 -7.24
CA PRO A 40 -1.26 -2.24 -7.20
C PRO A 40 -0.61 -3.48 -7.83
N GLU A 41 0.20 -3.28 -8.88
CA GLU A 41 0.93 -4.33 -9.57
C GLU A 41 1.96 -5.02 -8.66
N ASP A 42 2.61 -4.27 -7.76
CA ASP A 42 3.56 -4.84 -6.79
C ASP A 42 2.85 -5.85 -5.87
N MET A 43 1.57 -5.61 -5.55
CA MET A 43 0.76 -6.53 -4.73
C MET A 43 0.30 -7.74 -5.52
N ALA A 44 -0.03 -7.57 -6.81
CA ALA A 44 -0.36 -8.68 -7.69
C ALA A 44 0.85 -9.62 -7.86
N ASP A 45 2.05 -9.06 -8.05
CA ASP A 45 3.29 -9.82 -8.18
C ASP A 45 3.65 -10.54 -6.87
N ALA A 46 3.43 -9.90 -5.72
CA ALA A 46 3.58 -10.56 -4.42
C ALA A 46 2.63 -11.74 -4.23
N MET A 47 1.37 -11.61 -4.70
CA MET A 47 0.41 -12.72 -4.70
C MET A 47 0.85 -13.86 -5.62
N LEU A 48 1.35 -13.55 -6.82
CA LEU A 48 1.88 -14.55 -7.74
C LEU A 48 3.08 -15.29 -7.12
N TYR A 49 3.99 -14.57 -6.48
CA TYR A 49 5.11 -15.16 -5.73
C TYR A 49 4.62 -16.13 -4.66
N MET A 50 3.60 -15.73 -3.87
CA MET A 50 3.03 -16.59 -2.83
C MET A 50 2.40 -17.86 -3.40
N LEU A 51 1.64 -17.74 -4.50
CA LEU A 51 0.97 -18.85 -5.14
C LEU A 51 1.94 -19.78 -5.89
N ALA A 52 3.10 -19.28 -6.31
CA ALA A 52 4.14 -20.06 -6.96
C ALA A 52 4.98 -20.92 -5.99
N ALA A 53 4.78 -20.78 -4.68
CA ALA A 53 5.47 -21.61 -3.70
C ALA A 53 5.16 -23.11 -3.89
N PRO A 54 6.13 -24.03 -3.68
CA PRO A 54 5.89 -25.46 -3.79
C PRO A 54 4.75 -25.93 -2.86
N PRO A 55 4.03 -27.03 -3.19
CA PRO A 55 2.89 -27.48 -2.40
C PRO A 55 3.16 -27.80 -0.92
N HIS A 56 4.42 -28.07 -0.56
CA HIS A 56 4.85 -28.34 0.82
C HIS A 56 5.33 -27.09 1.57
N VAL A 57 5.24 -25.91 0.95
CA VAL A 57 5.66 -24.63 1.51
C VAL A 57 4.44 -23.76 1.76
N GLN A 58 4.33 -23.22 2.98
CA GLN A 58 3.30 -22.27 3.36
C GLN A 58 3.94 -20.92 3.67
N ILE A 59 3.61 -19.90 2.87
CA ILE A 59 3.96 -18.51 3.19
C ILE A 59 2.86 -17.96 4.09
N GLN A 60 3.15 -17.93 5.39
CA GLN A 60 2.17 -17.50 6.40
C GLN A 60 1.92 -15.99 6.36
N ASP A 61 2.97 -15.18 6.22
CA ASP A 61 2.87 -13.72 6.21
C ASP A 61 3.94 -13.09 5.31
N LEU A 62 3.58 -11.97 4.70
CA LEU A 62 4.43 -11.20 3.80
C LEU A 62 4.22 -9.71 4.07
N LEU A 63 5.22 -9.08 4.68
CA LEU A 63 5.25 -7.64 4.95
C LEU A 63 5.99 -6.94 3.80
N ILE A 64 5.35 -5.97 3.15
CA ILE A 64 5.92 -5.26 2.00
C ILE A 64 5.79 -3.76 2.26
N ARG A 65 6.88 -3.01 2.07
CA ARG A 65 6.97 -1.58 2.40
C ARG A 65 7.68 -0.85 1.26
N PRO A 66 7.19 0.33 0.81
CA PRO A 66 7.93 1.17 -0.12
C PRO A 66 9.34 1.47 0.40
N VAL A 67 10.34 1.40 -0.48
CA VAL A 67 11.70 1.80 -0.12
C VAL A 67 11.73 3.29 0.17
N GLY A 68 12.29 3.66 1.32
CA GLY A 68 12.30 5.06 1.79
C GLY A 68 11.05 5.47 2.55
N GLU A 69 10.11 4.56 2.81
CA GLU A 69 9.06 4.79 3.81
C GLU A 69 9.72 5.01 5.18
N VAL A 70 9.49 6.17 5.78
CA VAL A 70 9.92 6.49 7.15
C VAL A 70 8.65 6.59 7.99
N LEU A 71 8.50 5.67 8.95
CA LEU A 71 7.43 5.67 9.95
C LEU A 71 7.69 6.69 11.07
#